data_AF-A0A116NZY4-F1
#
_entry.id   AF-A0A116NZY4-F1
#
_cell.length_a   1.000
_cell.length_b   1.000
_cell.length_c   1.000
_cell.angle_alpha   90.00
_cell.angle_beta   90.00
_cell.angle_gamma   90.00
#
_symmetry.space_group_name_H-M   'P 1'
#
loop_
_entity.id
_entity.type
_entity.pdbx_description
1 polymer ?
#
loop_
_entity_poly.entity_id
_entity_poly.type
_entity_poly.pdbx_seq_one_letter_code
_entity_poly.pdbx_strand_id
1 'polypeptide(L)'
;MKNRSGRKKSSRLKILNYALWILYVVVLGLTLFTMYRFNILNFRYINHILTVLSIGIVLITAWLIGRKKARVLTTVILVLSLIVASLGAYGMNEVVKFSNRLNSNSVFTEYEMSVIVPANSDITDISQLSSVLAPSDYDQDNITALLDDIAKMKSVQLTTSPTSSYLTAYQSLINGESQAMVMNGVFTNILESEDPEFSSKVRKLYSYKITKTVETAVGQASGDSFNIYISGIDTYGPISSVSRSDVNIIMTVNRATHKILLTTTPRDSYVAIADGGQNQYDKLTHAGIYGVNASVHTLENLYGIDISNYVRLNFTSFLQLIDLVGGIDVYNDQEFTSLHGNYYFPVGQVHLNSDQALGFVRERYSLTGGDNDRGKNQEKVIAALIKKMSAPENLKNYQAILSGLEGSIQTDLSLETIMSLVNTQLESGTQFTVESQALTGTGRNDLPSFAMPGSQLYMMEINQDSLEQAKAAIQSVLDGN
;
A
#
# COMPACT_ATOMS: atom_id res chain seq x y z
N MET A 1 13.67 74.13 -2.63
CA MET A 1 12.96 72.98 -3.28
C MET A 1 13.49 71.59 -2.84
N LYS A 2 13.81 71.33 -1.55
CA LYS A 2 14.49 70.06 -1.16
C LYS A 2 13.63 68.99 -0.44
N ASN A 3 12.30 69.16 -0.28
CA ASN A 3 11.48 68.24 0.54
C ASN A 3 10.31 67.51 -0.16
N ARG A 4 10.16 67.64 -1.49
CA ARG A 4 9.10 66.92 -2.23
C ARG A 4 9.42 65.44 -2.51
N SER A 5 10.69 65.05 -2.65
CA SER A 5 11.07 63.65 -2.96
C SER A 5 10.93 62.71 -1.74
N GLY A 6 11.30 63.18 -0.54
CA GLY A 6 11.18 62.40 0.71
C GLY A 6 9.73 62.10 1.09
N ARG A 7 8.80 63.04 0.89
CA ARG A 7 7.36 62.87 1.15
C ARG A 7 6.72 61.84 0.21
N LYS A 8 7.08 61.85 -1.09
CA LYS A 8 6.64 60.84 -2.09
C LYS A 8 7.17 59.44 -1.75
N LYS A 9 8.46 59.31 -1.37
CA LYS A 9 9.09 58.02 -0.98
C LYS A 9 8.45 57.44 0.29
N SER A 10 8.14 58.29 1.27
CA SER A 10 7.44 57.93 2.53
C SER A 10 6.01 57.41 2.30
N SER A 11 5.28 57.96 1.31
CA SER A 11 3.93 57.50 0.95
C SER A 11 3.94 56.14 0.26
N ARG A 12 4.87 55.93 -0.68
CA ARG A 12 5.04 54.65 -1.39
C ARG A 12 5.37 53.50 -0.45
N LEU A 13 6.25 53.72 0.53
CA LEU A 13 6.63 52.69 1.50
C LEU A 13 5.49 52.30 2.44
N LYS A 14 4.57 53.24 2.72
CA LYS A 14 3.36 52.96 3.49
C LYS A 14 2.43 52.02 2.71
N ILE A 15 2.16 52.32 1.45
CA ILE A 15 1.31 51.49 0.58
C ILE A 15 1.91 50.09 0.44
N LEU A 16 3.23 50.01 0.22
CA LEU A 16 3.94 48.73 0.17
C LEU A 16 3.78 47.91 1.46
N ASN A 17 3.95 48.52 2.64
CA ASN A 17 3.79 47.81 3.90
C ASN A 17 2.36 47.32 4.13
N TYR A 18 1.33 48.08 3.74
CA TYR A 18 -0.05 47.59 3.78
C TYR A 18 -0.25 46.40 2.82
N ALA A 19 0.27 46.48 1.60
CA ALA A 19 0.18 45.39 0.63
C ALA A 19 0.88 44.11 1.12
N LEU A 20 2.12 44.23 1.62
CA LEU A 20 2.87 43.11 2.20
C LEU A 20 2.18 42.54 3.44
N TRP A 21 1.59 43.39 4.29
CA TRP A 21 0.85 42.94 5.47
C TRP A 21 -0.41 42.17 5.09
N ILE A 22 -1.20 42.65 4.13
CA ILE A 22 -2.39 41.94 3.62
C ILE A 22 -1.96 40.59 3.04
N LEU A 23 -0.93 40.58 2.20
CA LEU A 23 -0.40 39.34 1.62
C LEU A 23 0.06 38.36 2.70
N TYR A 24 0.77 38.85 3.73
CA TYR A 24 1.22 38.03 4.84
C TYR A 24 0.05 37.42 5.60
N VAL A 25 -0.98 38.21 5.92
CA VAL A 25 -2.18 37.71 6.62
C VAL A 25 -2.90 36.64 5.80
N VAL A 26 -3.02 36.82 4.48
CA VAL A 26 -3.64 35.82 3.59
C VAL A 26 -2.83 34.52 3.56
N VAL A 27 -1.51 34.61 3.30
CA VAL A 27 -0.63 33.43 3.25
C VAL A 27 -0.58 32.72 4.61
N LEU A 28 -0.49 33.48 5.70
CA LEU A 28 -0.53 32.94 7.05
C LEU A 28 -1.86 32.24 7.34
N GLY A 29 -2.99 32.86 6.98
CA GLY A 29 -4.31 32.27 7.15
C GLY A 29 -4.45 30.92 6.46
N LEU A 30 -4.00 30.83 5.19
CA LEU A 30 -3.97 29.57 4.44
C LEU A 30 -3.02 28.54 5.09
N THR A 31 -1.84 28.96 5.52
CA THR A 31 -0.85 28.08 6.17
C THR A 31 -1.40 27.50 7.46
N LEU A 32 -1.98 28.34 8.33
CA LEU A 32 -2.58 27.90 9.59
C LEU A 32 -3.80 27.00 9.33
N PHE A 33 -4.65 27.33 8.36
CA PHE A 33 -5.78 26.50 7.99
C PHE A 33 -5.33 25.08 7.61
N THR A 34 -4.37 24.95 6.68
CA THR A 34 -3.82 23.65 6.27
C THR A 34 -3.18 22.92 7.44
N MET A 35 -2.41 23.62 8.28
CA MET A 35 -1.73 23.05 9.43
C MET A 35 -2.71 22.41 10.42
N TYR A 36 -3.78 23.11 10.80
CA TYR A 36 -4.78 22.58 11.73
C TYR A 36 -5.73 21.57 11.09
N ARG A 37 -6.10 21.74 9.80
CA ARG A 37 -6.98 20.82 9.09
C ARG A 37 -6.42 19.40 9.01
N PHE A 38 -5.10 19.27 8.83
CA PHE A 38 -4.41 17.99 8.65
C PHE A 38 -3.53 17.59 9.83
N ASN A 39 -3.69 18.24 10.99
CA ASN A 39 -2.88 17.99 12.19
C ASN A 39 -1.36 18.08 11.93
N ILE A 40 -0.90 18.93 11.01
CA ILE A 40 0.53 19.06 10.72
C ILE A 40 1.22 19.78 11.89
N LEU A 41 2.36 19.24 12.37
CA LEU A 41 3.11 19.75 13.52
C LEU A 41 2.29 19.80 14.84
N ASN A 42 1.29 18.94 14.97
CA ASN A 42 0.47 18.85 16.18
C ASN A 42 1.15 17.97 17.24
N PHE A 43 2.37 18.35 17.64
CA PHE A 43 3.12 17.73 18.72
C PHE A 43 3.77 18.82 19.58
N ARG A 44 3.88 18.59 20.89
CA ARG A 44 4.45 19.47 21.92
C ARG A 44 3.95 20.91 21.83
N TYR A 45 2.68 21.07 21.46
CA TYR A 45 2.02 22.36 21.20
C TYR A 45 2.72 23.26 20.15
N ILE A 46 3.56 22.70 19.27
CA ILE A 46 4.34 23.48 18.30
C ILE A 46 3.44 24.27 17.34
N ASN A 47 2.40 23.64 16.80
CA ASN A 47 1.39 24.33 15.97
C ASN A 47 0.81 25.56 16.67
N HIS A 48 0.47 25.47 17.95
CA HIS A 48 -0.05 26.58 18.76
C HIS A 48 1.01 27.66 19.01
N ILE A 49 2.25 27.28 19.35
CA ILE A 49 3.36 28.22 19.54
C ILE A 49 3.62 29.01 18.26
N LEU A 50 3.72 28.32 17.11
CA LEU A 50 3.92 28.95 15.81
C LEU A 50 2.76 29.88 15.44
N THR A 51 1.53 29.50 15.80
CA THR A 51 0.34 30.34 15.61
C THR A 51 0.43 31.63 16.42
N VAL A 52 0.73 31.54 17.72
CA VAL A 52 0.83 32.69 18.62
C VAL A 52 1.95 33.64 18.17
N LEU A 53 3.12 33.10 17.81
CA LEU A 53 4.24 33.90 17.31
C LEU A 53 3.88 34.64 16.01
N SER A 54 3.24 33.94 15.07
CA SER A 54 2.86 34.52 13.78
C SER A 54 1.78 35.59 13.92
N ILE A 55 0.77 35.36 14.77
CA ILE A 55 -0.25 36.38 15.10
C ILE A 55 0.39 37.58 15.81
N GLY A 56 1.37 37.34 16.69
CA GLY A 56 2.16 38.41 17.31
C GLY A 56 2.83 39.31 16.27
N ILE A 57 3.43 38.72 15.23
CA ILE A 57 4.00 39.48 14.11
C ILE A 57 2.92 40.29 13.39
N VAL A 58 1.75 39.71 13.11
CA VAL A 58 0.62 40.42 12.48
C VAL A 58 0.23 41.66 13.30
N LEU A 59 0.07 41.52 14.62
CA LEU A 59 -0.33 42.60 15.52
C LEU A 59 0.75 43.69 15.64
N ILE A 60 2.01 43.30 15.82
CA ILE A 60 3.14 44.24 15.94
C ILE A 60 3.30 45.04 14.65
N THR A 61 3.26 44.37 13.49
CA THR A 61 3.39 45.04 12.19
C THR A 61 2.20 45.93 11.89
N ALA A 62 0.97 45.52 12.21
CA ALA A 62 -0.22 46.37 12.11
C ALA A 62 -0.08 47.65 12.97
N TRP A 63 0.38 47.50 14.21
CA TRP A 63 0.62 48.62 15.12
C TRP A 63 1.70 49.58 14.59
N LEU A 64 2.83 49.06 14.09
CA LEU A 64 3.91 49.88 13.51
C LEU A 64 3.44 50.67 12.28
N ILE A 65 2.66 50.03 11.40
CA ILE A 65 2.06 50.66 10.22
C ILE A 65 1.09 51.77 10.65
N GLY A 66 0.23 51.50 11.63
CA GLY A 66 -0.75 52.46 12.17
C GLY A 66 -0.09 53.67 12.84
N ARG A 67 0.94 53.43 13.68
CA ARG A 67 1.74 54.48 14.35
C ARG A 67 2.72 55.20 13.41
N LYS A 68 2.86 54.75 12.16
CA LYS A 68 3.78 55.28 11.15
C LYS A 68 5.26 55.25 11.56
N LYS A 69 5.65 54.40 12.52
CA LYS A 69 7.01 54.25 13.08
C LYS A 69 7.79 53.13 12.36
N ALA A 70 9.12 53.22 12.37
CA ALA A 70 10.06 52.16 11.94
C ALA A 70 9.69 51.48 10.60
N ARG A 71 9.40 52.27 9.56
CA ARG A 71 8.77 51.76 8.32
C ARG A 71 9.65 50.80 7.52
N VAL A 72 10.96 51.04 7.47
CA VAL A 72 11.93 50.15 6.79
C VAL A 72 12.04 48.83 7.55
N LEU A 73 12.16 48.88 8.88
CA LEU A 73 12.17 47.69 9.73
C LEU A 73 10.88 46.87 9.56
N THR A 74 9.73 47.53 9.48
CA THR A 74 8.44 46.87 9.22
C THR A 74 8.45 46.15 7.88
N THR A 75 9.00 46.76 6.83
CA THR A 75 9.17 46.10 5.52
C THR A 75 10.04 44.86 5.64
N VAL A 76 11.18 44.95 6.32
CA VAL A 76 12.11 43.82 6.51
C VAL A 76 11.42 42.67 7.26
N ILE A 77 10.72 42.97 8.37
CA ILE A 77 9.98 41.96 9.13
C ILE A 77 8.93 41.29 8.26
N LEU A 78 8.14 42.06 7.51
CA LEU A 78 7.09 41.52 6.63
C LEU A 78 7.66 40.65 5.52
N VAL A 79 8.76 41.05 4.89
CA VAL A 79 9.42 40.26 3.84
C VAL A 79 9.95 38.95 4.41
N LEU A 80 10.65 38.98 5.55
CA LEU A 80 11.14 37.75 6.19
C LEU A 80 9.99 36.83 6.62
N SER A 81 8.94 37.40 7.21
CA SER A 81 7.77 36.64 7.67
C SER A 81 7.01 36.01 6.49
N LEU A 82 6.93 36.72 5.36
CA LEU A 82 6.38 36.20 4.11
C LEU A 82 7.21 35.05 3.55
N ILE A 83 8.54 35.16 3.56
CA ILE A 83 9.42 34.07 3.11
C ILE A 83 9.18 32.82 3.98
N VAL A 84 9.21 32.97 5.31
CA VAL A 84 8.99 31.86 6.23
C VAL A 84 7.60 31.24 6.05
N ALA A 85 6.54 32.06 6.01
CA ALA A 85 5.18 31.57 5.81
C ALA A 85 4.99 30.90 4.43
N SER A 86 5.62 31.43 3.38
CA SER A 86 5.56 30.85 2.04
C SER A 86 6.30 29.51 1.95
N LEU A 87 7.46 29.39 2.59
CA LEU A 87 8.20 28.12 2.70
C LEU A 87 7.40 27.09 3.50
N GLY A 88 6.78 27.51 4.61
CA GLY A 88 5.88 26.66 5.40
C GLY A 88 4.67 26.18 4.59
N ALA A 89 3.99 27.09 3.90
CA ALA A 89 2.87 26.78 3.02
C ALA A 89 3.27 25.81 1.91
N TYR A 90 4.43 26.04 1.28
CA TYR A 90 4.96 25.15 0.26
C TYR A 90 5.20 23.74 0.81
N GLY A 91 5.90 23.62 1.94
CA GLY A 91 6.16 22.33 2.58
C GLY A 91 4.88 21.58 2.95
N MET A 92 3.90 22.27 3.56
CA MET A 92 2.60 21.67 3.89
C MET A 92 1.82 21.24 2.64
N ASN A 93 1.86 22.05 1.57
CA ASN A 93 1.20 21.73 0.32
C ASN A 93 1.82 20.50 -0.36
N GLU A 94 3.15 20.31 -0.27
CA GLU A 94 3.79 19.10 -0.77
C GLU A 94 3.38 17.85 0.03
N VAL A 95 3.24 17.96 1.35
CA VAL A 95 2.68 16.87 2.19
C VAL A 95 1.26 16.51 1.77
N VAL A 96 0.40 17.52 1.57
CA VAL A 96 -0.99 17.32 1.12
C VAL A 96 -1.05 16.69 -0.26
N LYS A 97 -0.31 17.23 -1.22
CA LYS A 97 -0.28 16.66 -2.58
C LYS A 97 0.24 15.23 -2.57
N PHE A 98 1.26 14.92 -1.78
CA PHE A 98 1.77 13.57 -1.67
C PHE A 98 0.69 12.60 -1.17
N SER A 99 0.00 12.94 -0.08
CA SER A 99 -1.07 12.06 0.43
C SER A 99 -2.19 11.88 -0.60
N ASN A 100 -2.57 12.95 -1.29
CA ASN A 100 -3.53 12.86 -2.38
C ASN A 100 -3.04 11.94 -3.52
N ARG A 101 -1.74 11.94 -3.82
CA ARG A 101 -1.14 11.09 -4.87
C ARG A 101 -0.98 9.63 -4.44
N LEU A 102 -0.68 9.37 -3.17
CA LEU A 102 -0.76 8.00 -2.62
C LEU A 102 -2.19 7.46 -2.73
N ASN A 103 -3.17 8.27 -2.32
CA ASN A 103 -4.57 7.88 -2.31
C ASN A 103 -5.23 7.95 -3.71
N SER A 104 -4.61 8.57 -4.71
CA SER A 104 -5.12 8.50 -6.09
C SER A 104 -4.67 7.23 -6.82
N ASN A 105 -3.52 6.66 -6.43
CA ASN A 105 -3.00 5.42 -7.02
C ASN A 105 -3.65 4.17 -6.42
N SER A 106 -4.31 4.28 -5.26
CA SER A 106 -5.10 3.22 -4.64
C SER A 106 -6.44 2.95 -5.33
N VAL A 107 -6.86 3.83 -6.24
CA VAL A 107 -8.24 3.85 -6.74
C VAL A 107 -8.50 2.76 -7.79
N PHE A 108 -7.49 2.11 -8.37
CA PHE A 108 -7.74 1.09 -9.38
C PHE A 108 -6.79 -0.11 -9.38
N THR A 109 -7.33 -1.22 -9.87
CA THR A 109 -6.63 -2.46 -10.20
C THR A 109 -6.77 -2.77 -11.67
N GLU A 110 -5.71 -3.28 -12.29
CA GLU A 110 -5.70 -3.72 -13.69
C GLU A 110 -5.67 -5.25 -13.79
N TYR A 111 -6.65 -5.81 -14.50
CA TYR A 111 -6.72 -7.21 -14.89
C TYR A 111 -6.42 -7.31 -16.39
N GLU A 112 -5.48 -8.17 -16.80
CA GLU A 112 -5.30 -8.49 -18.21
C GLU A 112 -6.16 -9.70 -18.56
N MET A 113 -7.18 -9.51 -19.38
CA MET A 113 -7.96 -10.58 -19.97
C MET A 113 -7.44 -10.87 -21.38
N SER A 114 -7.30 -12.14 -21.72
CA SER A 114 -6.79 -12.57 -23.02
C SER A 114 -7.63 -13.69 -23.61
N VAL A 115 -7.61 -13.81 -24.93
CA VAL A 115 -7.97 -15.07 -25.61
C VAL A 115 -6.67 -15.77 -25.97
N ILE A 116 -6.50 -17.00 -25.49
CA ILE A 116 -5.30 -17.81 -25.71
C ILE A 116 -5.61 -19.07 -26.51
N VAL A 117 -4.60 -19.52 -27.25
CA VAL A 117 -4.61 -20.76 -28.04
C VAL A 117 -3.31 -21.53 -27.79
N PRO A 118 -3.23 -22.84 -28.10
CA PRO A 118 -1.98 -23.57 -28.07
C PRO A 118 -0.91 -22.87 -28.93
N ALA A 119 0.34 -22.88 -28.47
CA ALA A 119 1.44 -22.17 -29.15
C ALA A 119 1.63 -22.65 -30.60
N ASN A 120 1.38 -23.94 -30.85
CA ASN A 120 1.44 -24.59 -32.15
C ASN A 120 0.12 -24.53 -32.95
N SER A 121 -0.90 -23.81 -32.48
CA SER A 121 -2.18 -23.68 -33.18
C SER A 121 -2.03 -22.91 -34.50
N ASP A 122 -2.75 -23.36 -35.53
CA ASP A 122 -2.84 -22.70 -36.83
C ASP A 122 -3.69 -21.40 -36.79
N ILE A 123 -4.39 -21.15 -35.69
CA ILE A 123 -5.28 -19.99 -35.51
C ILE A 123 -4.44 -18.77 -35.21
N THR A 124 -4.30 -17.85 -36.16
CA THR A 124 -3.47 -16.65 -36.02
C THR A 124 -4.27 -15.38 -35.73
N ASP A 125 -5.59 -15.38 -35.97
CA ASP A 125 -6.46 -14.22 -35.76
C ASP A 125 -7.76 -14.59 -35.02
N ILE A 126 -8.23 -13.67 -34.19
CA ILE A 126 -9.45 -13.83 -33.38
C ILE A 126 -10.71 -14.08 -34.23
N SER A 127 -10.75 -13.57 -35.47
CA SER A 127 -11.87 -13.77 -36.40
C SER A 127 -12.03 -15.21 -36.90
N GLN A 128 -11.03 -16.05 -36.71
CA GLN A 128 -11.09 -17.47 -37.05
C GLN A 128 -11.82 -18.30 -35.99
N LEU A 129 -12.15 -17.70 -34.83
CA LEU A 129 -12.84 -18.34 -33.73
C LEU A 129 -14.33 -18.00 -33.75
N SER A 130 -15.16 -18.96 -33.36
CA SER A 130 -16.61 -18.80 -33.15
C SER A 130 -17.03 -19.00 -31.69
N SER A 131 -16.21 -19.75 -30.92
CA SER A 131 -16.43 -20.01 -29.51
C SER A 131 -15.12 -20.08 -28.75
N VAL A 132 -15.18 -19.82 -27.45
CA VAL A 132 -14.06 -19.91 -26.51
C VAL A 132 -14.50 -20.59 -25.22
N LEU A 133 -13.62 -21.40 -24.62
CA LEU A 133 -13.85 -21.89 -23.26
C LEU A 133 -13.74 -20.74 -22.26
N ALA A 134 -14.67 -20.66 -21.31
CA ALA A 134 -14.65 -19.60 -20.30
C ALA A 134 -15.30 -20.05 -18.98
N PRO A 135 -14.66 -19.80 -17.82
CA PRO A 135 -15.25 -20.09 -16.52
C PRO A 135 -16.24 -19.00 -16.09
N SER A 136 -17.35 -18.90 -16.81
CA SER A 136 -18.38 -17.88 -16.62
C SER A 136 -18.92 -17.79 -15.19
N ASP A 137 -19.07 -18.92 -14.49
CA ASP A 137 -19.62 -18.92 -13.12
C ASP A 137 -18.75 -18.17 -12.11
N TYR A 138 -17.46 -17.97 -12.41
CA TYR A 138 -16.48 -17.34 -11.51
C TYR A 138 -16.04 -15.95 -11.96
N ASP A 139 -15.96 -15.70 -13.28
CA ASP A 139 -15.37 -14.46 -13.82
C ASP A 139 -16.23 -13.79 -14.91
N GLN A 140 -17.55 -13.94 -14.83
CA GLN A 140 -18.51 -13.48 -15.84
C GLN A 140 -18.30 -12.02 -16.26
N ASP A 141 -18.10 -11.11 -15.30
CA ASP A 141 -17.99 -9.67 -15.60
C ASP A 141 -16.74 -9.36 -16.43
N ASN A 142 -15.60 -9.98 -16.09
CA ASN A 142 -14.36 -9.77 -16.83
C ASN A 142 -14.41 -10.44 -18.21
N ILE A 143 -15.00 -11.64 -18.28
CA ILE A 143 -15.22 -12.35 -19.55
C ILE A 143 -16.11 -11.50 -20.47
N THR A 144 -17.22 -10.98 -19.95
CA THR A 144 -18.15 -10.13 -20.71
C THR A 144 -17.44 -8.89 -21.24
N ALA A 145 -16.68 -8.20 -20.40
CA ALA A 145 -15.93 -7.01 -20.80
C ALA A 145 -14.89 -7.31 -21.91
N LEU A 146 -14.20 -8.46 -21.84
CA LEU A 146 -13.30 -8.91 -22.92
C LEU A 146 -14.06 -9.16 -24.23
N LEU A 147 -15.19 -9.87 -24.16
CA LEU A 147 -15.98 -10.22 -25.36
C LEU A 147 -16.60 -8.98 -26.01
N ASP A 148 -17.10 -8.04 -25.21
CA ASP A 148 -17.61 -6.75 -25.69
C ASP A 148 -16.53 -5.93 -26.39
N ASP A 149 -15.31 -5.90 -25.83
CA ASP A 149 -14.17 -5.23 -26.45
C ASP A 149 -13.77 -5.89 -27.78
N ILE A 150 -13.73 -7.22 -27.84
CA ILE A 150 -13.50 -7.97 -29.09
C ILE A 150 -14.59 -7.67 -30.13
N ALA A 151 -15.87 -7.70 -29.73
CA ALA A 151 -16.98 -7.40 -30.61
C ALA A 151 -16.87 -5.97 -31.19
N LYS A 152 -16.48 -5.00 -30.36
CA LYS A 152 -16.33 -3.60 -30.75
C LYS A 152 -15.10 -3.35 -31.62
N MET A 153 -13.95 -3.89 -31.25
CA MET A 153 -12.65 -3.56 -31.86
C MET A 153 -12.31 -4.46 -33.05
N LYS A 154 -12.85 -5.68 -33.08
CA LYS A 154 -12.57 -6.68 -34.11
C LYS A 154 -13.81 -7.07 -34.92
N SER A 155 -15.01 -6.63 -34.53
CA SER A 155 -16.27 -7.00 -35.20
C SER A 155 -16.50 -8.52 -35.23
N VAL A 156 -15.99 -9.23 -34.22
CA VAL A 156 -16.12 -10.69 -34.05
C VAL A 156 -17.03 -10.97 -32.87
N GLN A 157 -18.05 -11.79 -33.07
CA GLN A 157 -18.95 -12.25 -32.01
C GLN A 157 -18.55 -13.66 -31.59
N LEU A 158 -18.02 -13.79 -30.38
CA LEU A 158 -17.62 -15.09 -29.81
C LEU A 158 -18.68 -15.57 -28.82
N THR A 159 -19.01 -16.85 -28.90
CA THR A 159 -19.83 -17.52 -27.89
C THR A 159 -18.94 -18.15 -26.81
N THR A 160 -19.47 -18.30 -25.58
CA THR A 160 -18.75 -19.00 -24.51
C THR A 160 -19.21 -20.44 -24.38
N SER A 161 -18.25 -21.34 -24.21
CA SER A 161 -18.48 -22.70 -23.73
C SER A 161 -18.06 -22.75 -22.25
N PRO A 162 -19.00 -22.99 -21.32
CA PRO A 162 -18.72 -22.87 -19.90
C PRO A 162 -17.75 -23.95 -19.40
N THR A 163 -16.86 -23.58 -18.50
CA THR A 163 -15.99 -24.51 -17.76
C THR A 163 -16.08 -24.23 -16.26
N SER A 164 -15.70 -25.19 -15.43
CA SER A 164 -15.72 -25.04 -13.97
C SER A 164 -14.61 -24.14 -13.43
N SER A 165 -13.50 -23.98 -14.16
CA SER A 165 -12.37 -23.13 -13.76
C SER A 165 -11.47 -22.79 -14.95
N TYR A 166 -10.50 -21.87 -14.74
CA TYR A 166 -9.43 -21.62 -15.71
C TYR A 166 -8.53 -22.84 -15.92
N LEU A 167 -8.31 -23.65 -14.87
CA LEU A 167 -7.53 -24.89 -14.99
C LEU A 167 -8.24 -25.92 -15.87
N THR A 168 -9.54 -26.12 -15.66
CA THR A 168 -10.32 -27.04 -16.51
C THR A 168 -10.35 -26.55 -17.95
N ALA A 169 -10.52 -25.24 -18.18
CA ALA A 169 -10.42 -24.67 -19.52
C ALA A 169 -9.05 -24.91 -20.17
N TYR A 170 -7.96 -24.76 -19.40
CA TYR A 170 -6.61 -25.02 -19.88
C TYR A 170 -6.38 -26.50 -20.22
N GLN A 171 -6.82 -27.42 -19.36
CA GLN A 171 -6.73 -28.86 -19.61
C GLN A 171 -7.48 -29.25 -20.88
N SER A 172 -8.71 -28.78 -21.06
CA SER A 172 -9.49 -29.01 -22.29
C SER A 172 -8.82 -28.39 -23.53
N LEU A 173 -8.20 -27.21 -23.40
CA LEU A 173 -7.44 -26.58 -24.48
C LEU A 173 -6.26 -27.44 -24.94
N ILE A 174 -5.43 -27.91 -24.00
CA ILE A 174 -4.22 -28.70 -24.32
C ILE A 174 -4.57 -30.12 -24.78
N ASN A 175 -5.68 -30.69 -24.30
CA ASN A 175 -6.19 -31.97 -24.77
C ASN A 175 -6.83 -31.89 -26.17
N GLY A 176 -6.94 -30.70 -26.76
CA GLY A 176 -7.51 -30.50 -28.09
C GLY A 176 -9.04 -30.56 -28.13
N GLU A 177 -9.71 -30.46 -26.98
CA GLU A 177 -11.18 -30.45 -26.88
C GLU A 177 -11.77 -29.10 -27.31
N SER A 178 -10.97 -28.03 -27.25
CA SER A 178 -11.29 -26.71 -27.78
C SER A 178 -10.07 -26.07 -28.42
N GLN A 179 -10.30 -25.13 -29.31
CA GLN A 179 -9.26 -24.40 -30.02
C GLN A 179 -8.73 -23.17 -29.26
N ALA A 180 -9.55 -22.61 -28.36
CA ALA A 180 -9.26 -21.38 -27.64
C ALA A 180 -9.97 -21.33 -26.29
N MET A 181 -9.41 -20.55 -25.38
CA MET A 181 -10.04 -20.19 -24.11
C MET A 181 -9.83 -18.72 -23.77
N VAL A 182 -10.72 -18.17 -22.95
CA VAL A 182 -10.48 -16.93 -22.22
C VAL A 182 -9.53 -17.22 -21.07
N MET A 183 -8.61 -16.28 -20.81
CA MET A 183 -7.65 -16.33 -19.72
C MET A 183 -7.65 -15.01 -18.97
N ASN A 184 -7.80 -15.09 -17.65
CA ASN A 184 -7.50 -13.97 -16.76
C ASN A 184 -6.05 -14.09 -16.31
N GLY A 185 -5.22 -13.10 -16.65
CA GLY A 185 -3.78 -13.11 -16.39
C GLY A 185 -3.40 -13.31 -14.93
N VAL A 186 -4.30 -13.02 -13.98
CA VAL A 186 -4.08 -13.25 -12.55
C VAL A 186 -3.93 -14.74 -12.22
N PHE A 187 -4.53 -15.62 -13.01
CA PHE A 187 -4.41 -17.08 -12.83
C PHE A 187 -3.17 -17.67 -13.50
N THR A 188 -2.31 -16.86 -14.14
CA THR A 188 -1.10 -17.37 -14.81
C THR A 188 -0.21 -18.14 -13.85
N ASN A 189 0.16 -17.53 -12.72
CA ASN A 189 1.02 -18.16 -11.71
C ASN A 189 0.36 -19.38 -11.04
N ILE A 190 -0.96 -19.44 -11.06
CA ILE A 190 -1.74 -20.58 -10.61
C ILE A 190 -1.61 -21.73 -11.61
N LEU A 191 -1.84 -21.47 -12.90
CA LEU A 191 -1.70 -22.50 -13.94
C LEU A 191 -0.26 -22.99 -14.08
N GLU A 192 0.73 -22.09 -13.94
CA GLU A 192 2.15 -22.44 -13.92
C GLU A 192 2.55 -23.32 -12.73
N SER A 193 1.78 -23.28 -11.63
CA SER A 193 2.03 -24.18 -10.49
C SER A 193 1.60 -25.63 -10.77
N GLU A 194 0.65 -25.83 -11.69
CA GLU A 194 0.18 -27.16 -12.12
C GLU A 194 0.94 -27.65 -13.37
N ASP A 195 1.18 -26.76 -14.32
CA ASP A 195 1.99 -27.00 -15.51
C ASP A 195 3.06 -25.91 -15.63
N PRO A 196 4.31 -26.15 -15.18
CA PRO A 196 5.40 -25.18 -15.25
C PRO A 196 5.73 -24.69 -16.67
N GLU A 197 5.28 -25.41 -17.70
CA GLU A 197 5.44 -25.03 -19.10
C GLU A 197 4.19 -24.34 -19.67
N PHE A 198 3.19 -24.01 -18.84
CA PHE A 198 1.95 -23.34 -19.25
C PHE A 198 2.22 -22.19 -20.22
N SER A 199 3.08 -21.25 -19.80
CA SER A 199 3.38 -20.03 -20.57
C SER A 199 4.10 -20.29 -21.90
N SER A 200 4.82 -21.40 -22.05
CA SER A 200 5.45 -21.78 -23.33
C SER A 200 4.51 -22.58 -24.23
N LYS A 201 3.50 -23.23 -23.66
CA LYS A 201 2.49 -24.06 -24.38
C LYS A 201 1.36 -23.26 -25.00
N VAL A 202 1.18 -21.99 -24.62
CA VAL A 202 0.10 -21.14 -25.12
C VAL A 202 0.62 -19.84 -25.72
N ARG A 203 -0.19 -19.21 -26.56
CA ARG A 203 0.04 -17.83 -27.02
C ARG A 203 -1.25 -17.02 -27.02
N LYS A 204 -1.13 -15.72 -26.77
CA LYS A 204 -2.25 -14.78 -26.77
C LYS A 204 -2.60 -14.38 -28.21
N LEU A 205 -3.88 -14.47 -28.57
CA LEU A 205 -4.44 -13.91 -29.81
C LEU A 205 -4.95 -12.49 -29.63
N TYR A 206 -5.48 -12.21 -28.45
CA TYR A 206 -6.03 -10.91 -28.09
C TYR A 206 -5.79 -10.66 -26.61
N SER A 207 -5.57 -9.41 -26.24
CA SER A 207 -5.46 -8.96 -24.86
C SER A 207 -6.23 -7.66 -24.67
N TYR A 208 -6.91 -7.55 -23.55
CA TYR A 208 -7.63 -6.38 -23.11
C TYR A 208 -7.36 -6.15 -21.62
N LYS A 209 -7.05 -4.90 -21.25
CA LYS A 209 -6.84 -4.51 -19.86
C LYS A 209 -8.13 -3.92 -19.29
N ILE A 210 -8.66 -4.57 -18.27
CA ILE A 210 -9.81 -4.10 -17.51
C ILE A 210 -9.31 -3.33 -16.29
N THR A 211 -9.83 -2.12 -16.11
CA THR A 211 -9.57 -1.31 -14.91
C THR A 211 -10.80 -1.37 -14.00
N LYS A 212 -10.63 -1.82 -12.75
CA LYS A 212 -11.68 -1.79 -11.73
C LYS A 212 -11.31 -0.80 -10.63
N THR A 213 -12.28 -0.03 -10.17
CA THR A 213 -12.10 0.85 -9.02
C THR A 213 -12.07 0.05 -7.73
N VAL A 214 -11.10 0.34 -6.85
CA VAL A 214 -11.03 -0.26 -5.51
C VAL A 214 -11.87 0.60 -4.57
N GLU A 215 -12.86 -0.01 -3.92
CA GLU A 215 -13.62 0.66 -2.87
C GLU A 215 -12.73 0.86 -1.63
N THR A 216 -12.79 2.04 -1.03
CA THR A 216 -12.06 2.37 0.20
C THR A 216 -12.65 1.58 1.37
N ALA A 217 -11.82 1.13 2.33
CA ALA A 217 -12.32 0.43 3.51
C ALA A 217 -13.33 1.31 4.29
N VAL A 218 -14.35 0.66 4.86
CA VAL A 218 -15.58 1.30 5.36
C VAL A 218 -15.36 2.13 6.63
N GLY A 219 -14.27 1.94 7.37
CA GLY A 219 -13.98 2.64 8.62
C GLY A 219 -12.55 3.17 8.70
N GLN A 220 -12.35 4.49 8.61
CA GLN A 220 -11.01 5.09 8.79
C GLN A 220 -10.49 4.92 10.23
N ALA A 221 -9.19 4.70 10.38
CA ALA A 221 -8.55 4.60 11.70
C ALA A 221 -8.90 5.82 12.56
N SER A 222 -9.61 5.58 13.66
CA SER A 222 -10.07 6.60 14.59
C SER A 222 -9.88 6.12 16.04
N GLY A 223 -9.71 7.05 16.98
CA GLY A 223 -9.33 6.69 18.35
C GLY A 223 -7.86 6.26 18.47
N ASP A 224 -7.47 5.79 19.65
CA ASP A 224 -6.06 5.50 20.00
C ASP A 224 -5.57 4.13 19.53
N SER A 225 -6.48 3.25 19.12
CA SER A 225 -6.14 1.90 18.70
C SER A 225 -6.88 1.52 17.42
N PHE A 226 -6.17 0.91 16.48
CA PHE A 226 -6.71 0.55 15.16
C PHE A 226 -5.87 -0.54 14.49
N ASN A 227 -6.43 -1.18 13.47
CA ASN A 227 -5.77 -2.21 12.67
C ASN A 227 -5.48 -1.70 11.26
N ILE A 228 -4.28 -1.99 10.76
CA ILE A 228 -3.88 -1.78 9.36
C ILE A 228 -3.49 -3.12 8.76
N TYR A 229 -4.08 -3.47 7.62
CA TYR A 229 -3.68 -4.64 6.84
C TYR A 229 -2.52 -4.33 5.90
N ILE A 230 -1.47 -5.15 5.92
CA ILE A 230 -0.32 -5.06 5.03
C ILE A 230 -0.36 -6.24 4.06
N SER A 231 -0.55 -5.92 2.77
CA SER A 231 -0.59 -6.87 1.65
C SER A 231 0.69 -6.76 0.82
N GLY A 232 1.42 -7.86 0.70
CA GLY A 232 2.58 -7.99 -0.19
C GLY A 232 2.25 -8.88 -1.37
N ILE A 233 2.28 -8.29 -2.56
CA ILE A 233 1.82 -8.90 -3.81
C ILE A 233 2.99 -9.57 -4.54
N ASP A 234 2.76 -10.80 -5.00
CA ASP A 234 3.73 -11.65 -5.71
C ASP A 234 3.90 -11.21 -7.18
N THR A 235 4.46 -10.02 -7.39
CA THR A 235 4.78 -9.49 -8.73
C THR A 235 5.79 -8.34 -8.71
N TYR A 236 6.46 -8.13 -9.84
CA TYR A 236 7.21 -6.91 -10.15
C TYR A 236 6.37 -5.97 -11.02
N GLY A 237 6.81 -4.71 -11.14
CA GLY A 237 6.20 -3.73 -12.04
C GLY A 237 5.17 -2.84 -11.37
N PRO A 238 4.16 -2.32 -12.12
CA PRO A 238 3.19 -1.37 -11.59
C PRO A 238 2.39 -1.94 -10.42
N ILE A 239 2.14 -1.14 -9.38
CA ILE A 239 1.37 -1.58 -8.22
C ILE A 239 -0.09 -1.92 -8.58
N SER A 240 -0.66 -1.32 -9.63
CA SER A 240 -2.02 -1.64 -10.09
C SER A 240 -2.19 -3.07 -10.60
N SER A 241 -1.08 -3.79 -10.86
CA SER A 241 -1.11 -5.18 -11.31
C SER A 241 -1.73 -6.08 -10.25
N VAL A 242 -2.69 -6.90 -10.67
CA VAL A 242 -3.31 -7.90 -9.79
C VAL A 242 -2.49 -9.19 -9.80
N SER A 243 -2.22 -9.71 -8.61
CA SER A 243 -1.58 -11.02 -8.36
C SER A 243 -1.97 -11.46 -6.95
N ARG A 244 -1.53 -12.65 -6.57
CA ARG A 244 -1.68 -13.23 -5.24
C ARG A 244 -1.06 -12.36 -4.14
N SER A 245 -1.63 -12.41 -2.93
CA SER A 245 -1.11 -11.72 -1.73
C SER A 245 -0.35 -12.72 -0.84
N ASP A 246 0.97 -12.76 -0.99
CA ASP A 246 1.83 -13.72 -0.28
C ASP A 246 2.28 -13.24 1.10
N VAL A 247 2.16 -11.94 1.37
CA VAL A 247 2.35 -11.38 2.71
C VAL A 247 1.00 -10.87 3.19
N ASN A 248 0.54 -11.40 4.32
CA ASN A 248 -0.73 -11.00 4.93
C ASN A 248 -0.50 -10.73 6.42
N ILE A 249 -0.24 -9.47 6.75
CA ILE A 249 0.11 -9.07 8.11
C ILE A 249 -0.88 -8.03 8.59
N ILE A 250 -1.46 -8.24 9.77
CA ILE A 250 -2.29 -7.26 10.45
C ILE A 250 -1.39 -6.54 11.44
N MET A 251 -1.30 -5.21 11.31
CA MET A 251 -0.61 -4.34 12.24
C MET A 251 -1.63 -3.69 13.16
N THR A 252 -1.73 -4.18 14.39
CA THR A 252 -2.55 -3.60 15.45
C THR A 252 -1.72 -2.56 16.19
N VAL A 253 -2.15 -1.31 16.14
CA VAL A 253 -1.46 -0.17 16.74
C VAL A 253 -2.24 0.32 17.93
N ASN A 254 -1.57 0.56 19.05
CA ASN A 254 -2.10 1.34 20.17
C ASN A 254 -1.15 2.50 20.49
N ARG A 255 -1.64 3.72 20.25
CA ARG A 255 -0.89 4.96 20.41
C ARG A 255 -0.71 5.36 21.86
N ALA A 256 -1.64 5.00 22.74
CA ALA A 256 -1.59 5.36 24.15
C ALA A 256 -0.54 4.52 24.90
N THR A 257 -0.43 3.23 24.56
CA THR A 257 0.54 2.31 25.17
C THR A 257 1.87 2.23 24.42
N HIS A 258 1.99 2.88 23.24
CA HIS A 258 3.14 2.76 22.35
C HIS A 258 3.46 1.30 21.98
N LYS A 259 2.43 0.48 21.76
CA LYS A 259 2.57 -0.92 21.34
C LYS A 259 2.09 -1.11 19.90
N ILE A 260 2.81 -1.94 19.16
CA ILE A 260 2.41 -2.48 17.87
C ILE A 260 2.49 -4.00 17.96
N LEU A 261 1.42 -4.68 17.55
CA LEU A 261 1.42 -6.13 17.36
C LEU A 261 1.30 -6.43 15.86
N LEU A 262 2.26 -7.18 15.34
CA LEU A 262 2.22 -7.74 14.00
C LEU A 262 1.65 -9.15 14.07
N THR A 263 0.54 -9.40 13.39
CA THR A 263 -0.09 -10.71 13.30
C THR A 263 0.04 -11.23 11.87
N THR A 264 0.94 -12.18 11.66
CA THR A 264 1.11 -12.83 10.36
C THR A 264 0.10 -13.96 10.19
N THR A 265 -0.63 -13.93 9.07
CA THR A 265 -1.46 -15.05 8.63
C THR A 265 -0.76 -15.72 7.43
N PRO A 266 -0.28 -16.97 7.54
CA PRO A 266 0.43 -17.63 6.46
C PRO A 266 -0.36 -17.64 5.15
N ARG A 267 0.33 -17.45 4.03
CA ARG A 267 -0.26 -17.35 2.68
C ARG A 267 -1.13 -18.56 2.31
N ASP A 268 -0.77 -19.73 2.84
CA ASP A 268 -1.42 -21.01 2.55
C ASP A 268 -2.53 -21.36 3.57
N SER A 269 -2.85 -20.47 4.52
CA SER A 269 -3.92 -20.68 5.51
C SER A 269 -5.25 -21.00 4.83
N TYR A 270 -5.87 -22.11 5.20
CA TYR A 270 -7.13 -22.57 4.64
C TYR A 270 -8.32 -21.87 5.31
N VAL A 271 -8.87 -20.86 4.63
CA VAL A 271 -9.88 -19.94 5.18
C VAL A 271 -10.99 -19.69 4.17
N ALA A 272 -12.17 -19.32 4.67
CA ALA A 272 -13.27 -18.88 3.83
C ALA A 272 -12.95 -17.52 3.20
N ILE A 273 -12.75 -17.50 1.88
CA ILE A 273 -12.37 -16.28 1.14
C ILE A 273 -13.63 -15.45 0.87
N ALA A 274 -13.63 -14.20 1.35
CA ALA A 274 -14.73 -13.26 1.18
C ALA A 274 -14.91 -12.80 -0.28
N ASP A 275 -15.99 -12.07 -0.53
CA ASP A 275 -16.33 -11.43 -1.80
C ASP A 275 -16.29 -12.40 -2.99
N GLY A 276 -15.36 -12.21 -3.95
CA GLY A 276 -15.20 -13.07 -5.12
C GLY A 276 -14.87 -14.53 -4.81
N GLY A 277 -14.39 -14.82 -3.59
CA GLY A 277 -14.22 -16.18 -3.07
C GLY A 277 -15.51 -16.84 -2.59
N GLN A 278 -16.64 -16.13 -2.60
CA GLN A 278 -17.98 -16.63 -2.24
C GLN A 278 -18.06 -17.33 -0.87
N ASN A 279 -17.22 -16.90 0.08
CA ASN A 279 -17.04 -17.52 1.39
C ASN A 279 -16.71 -19.02 1.32
N GLN A 280 -16.14 -19.48 0.20
CA GLN A 280 -15.64 -20.84 0.06
C GLN A 280 -14.20 -20.93 0.55
N TYR A 281 -13.81 -22.11 1.00
CA TYR A 281 -12.48 -22.30 1.56
C TYR A 281 -11.41 -22.41 0.47
N ASP A 282 -10.34 -21.67 0.67
CA ASP A 282 -9.14 -21.72 -0.15
C ASP A 282 -7.93 -21.23 0.65
N LYS A 283 -6.74 -21.23 0.03
CA LYS A 283 -5.57 -20.56 0.62
C LYS A 283 -5.72 -19.04 0.61
N LEU A 284 -5.39 -18.39 1.73
CA LEU A 284 -5.51 -16.94 1.92
C LEU A 284 -4.90 -16.10 0.80
N THR A 285 -3.77 -16.52 0.22
CA THR A 285 -3.10 -15.78 -0.86
C THR A 285 -3.97 -15.58 -2.10
N HIS A 286 -4.97 -16.44 -2.32
CA HIS A 286 -5.95 -16.30 -3.40
C HIS A 286 -6.93 -15.15 -3.16
N ALA A 287 -7.13 -14.68 -1.92
CA ALA A 287 -7.94 -13.50 -1.66
C ALA A 287 -7.43 -12.28 -2.44
N GLY A 288 -6.11 -12.13 -2.60
CA GLY A 288 -5.48 -11.04 -3.34
C GLY A 288 -5.85 -10.98 -4.83
N ILE A 289 -6.26 -12.13 -5.41
CA ILE A 289 -6.73 -12.24 -6.81
C ILE A 289 -8.06 -11.52 -6.99
N TYR A 290 -8.94 -11.62 -6.00
CA TYR A 290 -10.24 -10.96 -5.97
C TYR A 290 -10.16 -9.49 -5.55
N GLY A 291 -8.96 -9.03 -5.18
CA GLY A 291 -8.67 -7.67 -4.76
C GLY A 291 -8.31 -7.55 -3.29
N VAL A 292 -7.84 -6.36 -2.90
CA VAL A 292 -7.40 -6.11 -1.52
C VAL A 292 -8.57 -6.20 -0.53
N ASN A 293 -9.78 -5.79 -0.92
CA ASN A 293 -10.97 -5.84 -0.06
C ASN A 293 -11.37 -7.28 0.29
N ALA A 294 -11.28 -8.21 -0.67
CA ALA A 294 -11.50 -9.62 -0.38
C ALA A 294 -10.51 -10.15 0.66
N SER A 295 -9.25 -9.68 0.64
CA SER A 295 -8.25 -10.03 1.66
C SER A 295 -8.58 -9.41 3.02
N VAL A 296 -9.00 -8.14 3.03
CA VAL A 296 -9.44 -7.42 4.24
C VAL A 296 -10.63 -8.15 4.88
N HIS A 297 -11.75 -8.30 4.16
CA HIS A 297 -12.95 -8.95 4.68
C HIS A 297 -12.70 -10.42 5.10
N THR A 298 -11.82 -11.15 4.41
CA THR A 298 -11.41 -12.50 4.82
C THR A 298 -10.74 -12.48 6.19
N LEU A 299 -9.83 -11.54 6.43
CA LEU A 299 -9.12 -11.41 7.70
C LEU A 299 -10.02 -10.86 8.82
N GLU A 300 -10.91 -9.91 8.51
CA GLU A 300 -11.93 -9.43 9.45
C GLU A 300 -12.83 -10.58 9.90
N ASN A 301 -13.32 -11.41 8.96
CA ASN A 301 -14.14 -12.58 9.28
C ASN A 301 -13.36 -13.63 10.10
N LEU A 302 -12.09 -13.85 9.79
CA LEU A 302 -11.24 -14.83 10.49
C LEU A 302 -10.98 -14.43 11.94
N TYR A 303 -10.61 -13.17 12.17
CA TYR A 303 -10.21 -12.68 13.50
C TYR A 303 -11.36 -12.02 14.28
N GLY A 304 -12.48 -11.71 13.65
CA GLY A 304 -13.60 -11.01 14.29
C GLY A 304 -13.23 -9.60 14.73
N ILE A 305 -12.48 -8.88 13.88
CA ILE A 305 -12.00 -7.51 14.13
C ILE A 305 -12.35 -6.61 12.95
N ASP A 306 -12.34 -5.30 13.16
CA ASP A 306 -12.41 -4.32 12.08
C ASP A 306 -10.99 -3.94 11.63
N ILE A 307 -10.77 -3.94 10.31
CA ILE A 307 -9.54 -3.48 9.68
C ILE A 307 -9.80 -2.12 9.05
N SER A 308 -9.21 -1.08 9.64
CA SER A 308 -9.55 0.30 9.30
C SER A 308 -8.96 0.77 7.99
N ASN A 309 -7.78 0.25 7.65
CA ASN A 309 -7.00 0.71 6.52
C ASN A 309 -6.11 -0.42 5.99
N TYR A 310 -5.58 -0.24 4.79
CA TYR A 310 -4.60 -1.15 4.21
C TYR A 310 -3.40 -0.42 3.61
N VAL A 311 -2.30 -1.17 3.49
CA VAL A 311 -1.12 -0.83 2.70
C VAL A 311 -0.81 -2.02 1.80
N ARG A 312 -0.86 -1.80 0.50
CA ARG A 312 -0.58 -2.80 -0.53
C ARG A 312 0.67 -2.41 -1.32
N LEU A 313 1.61 -3.33 -1.40
CA LEU A 313 2.91 -3.16 -2.08
C LEU A 313 3.31 -4.44 -2.84
N ASN A 314 4.19 -4.31 -3.82
CA ASN A 314 4.74 -5.44 -4.57
C ASN A 314 6.28 -5.47 -4.45
N PHE A 315 6.97 -6.34 -5.19
CA PHE A 315 8.44 -6.43 -5.11
C PHE A 315 9.14 -5.13 -5.54
N THR A 316 8.68 -4.48 -6.60
CA THR A 316 9.24 -3.19 -7.05
C THR A 316 9.06 -2.12 -5.99
N SER A 317 7.87 -2.03 -5.38
CA SER A 317 7.58 -1.12 -4.29
C SER A 317 8.47 -1.34 -3.07
N PHE A 318 8.66 -2.60 -2.69
CA PHE A 318 9.48 -2.99 -1.55
C PHE A 318 10.94 -2.61 -1.75
N LEU A 319 11.52 -2.92 -2.92
CA LEU A 319 12.90 -2.57 -3.25
C LEU A 319 13.12 -1.05 -3.17
N GLN A 320 12.23 -0.27 -3.80
CA GLN A 320 12.28 1.19 -3.77
C GLN A 320 12.19 1.75 -2.35
N LEU A 321 11.28 1.23 -1.53
CA LEU A 321 11.13 1.65 -0.13
C LEU A 321 12.43 1.44 0.65
N ILE A 322 13.06 0.26 0.52
CA ILE A 322 14.31 -0.06 1.23
C ILE A 322 15.46 0.84 0.76
N ASP A 323 15.57 1.09 -0.55
CA ASP A 323 16.58 2.01 -1.09
C ASP A 323 16.41 3.44 -0.57
N LEU A 324 15.17 3.92 -0.50
CA LEU A 324 14.84 5.28 -0.06
C LEU A 324 15.18 5.53 1.42
N VAL A 325 15.12 4.48 2.26
CA VAL A 325 15.51 4.57 3.67
C VAL A 325 16.99 4.23 3.91
N GLY A 326 17.75 3.94 2.84
CA GLY A 326 19.17 3.63 2.90
C GLY A 326 19.49 2.24 3.47
N GLY A 327 18.63 1.26 3.23
CA GLY A 327 18.74 -0.08 3.80
C GLY A 327 18.22 -0.19 5.22
N ILE A 328 18.16 -1.43 5.73
CA ILE A 328 17.63 -1.76 7.06
C ILE A 328 18.58 -2.65 7.85
N ASP A 329 18.46 -2.63 9.17
CA ASP A 329 19.27 -3.44 10.08
C ASP A 329 18.35 -4.44 10.80
N VAL A 330 18.64 -5.73 10.71
CA VAL A 330 17.86 -6.81 11.35
C VAL A 330 18.76 -7.72 12.19
N TYR A 331 18.18 -8.36 13.21
CA TYR A 331 18.82 -9.48 13.89
C TYR A 331 18.33 -10.81 13.30
N ASN A 332 19.25 -11.58 12.74
CA ASN A 332 18.98 -12.87 12.14
C ASN A 332 19.26 -13.99 13.15
N ASP A 333 18.29 -14.89 13.35
CA ASP A 333 18.37 -15.94 14.39
C ASP A 333 18.99 -17.23 13.88
N GLN A 334 18.98 -17.45 12.56
CA GLN A 334 19.51 -18.67 11.93
C GLN A 334 20.28 -18.33 10.66
N GLU A 335 21.35 -19.07 10.39
CA GLU A 335 22.09 -18.94 9.15
C GLU A 335 21.27 -19.51 7.98
N PHE A 336 21.17 -18.78 6.87
CA PHE A 336 20.54 -19.30 5.66
C PHE A 336 21.03 -18.57 4.39
N THR A 337 20.73 -19.17 3.25
CA THR A 337 21.01 -18.60 1.93
C THR A 337 19.70 -18.53 1.14
N SER A 338 19.50 -17.43 0.43
CA SER A 338 18.29 -17.17 -0.38
C SER A 338 18.60 -17.05 -1.88
N LEU A 339 17.54 -17.07 -2.69
CA LEU A 339 17.56 -16.84 -4.14
C LEU A 339 18.60 -17.72 -4.86
N HIS A 340 18.55 -19.03 -4.60
CA HIS A 340 19.40 -20.03 -5.26
C HIS A 340 20.92 -19.82 -5.06
N GLY A 341 21.33 -19.29 -3.91
CA GLY A 341 22.76 -19.13 -3.58
C GLY A 341 23.27 -17.69 -3.62
N ASN A 342 22.44 -16.73 -4.03
CA ASN A 342 22.89 -15.37 -4.31
C ASN A 342 23.15 -14.53 -3.06
N TYR A 343 22.42 -14.77 -1.97
CA TYR A 343 22.57 -13.99 -0.73
C TYR A 343 22.66 -14.90 0.48
N TYR A 344 23.77 -14.77 1.21
CA TYR A 344 24.05 -15.47 2.45
C TYR A 344 23.79 -14.54 3.66
N PHE A 345 23.08 -15.05 4.66
CA PHE A 345 22.74 -14.30 5.87
C PHE A 345 23.27 -15.05 7.10
N PRO A 346 24.30 -14.50 7.79
CA PRO A 346 24.81 -15.09 9.02
C PRO A 346 23.85 -14.85 10.19
N VAL A 347 24.01 -15.63 11.27
CA VAL A 347 23.39 -15.32 12.57
C VAL A 347 23.96 -14.01 13.12
N GLY A 348 23.11 -13.17 13.72
CA GLY A 348 23.51 -11.91 14.33
C GLY A 348 22.92 -10.68 13.65
N GLN A 349 23.52 -9.50 13.89
CA GLN A 349 23.09 -8.25 13.26
C GLN A 349 23.52 -8.22 11.79
N VAL A 350 22.57 -7.98 10.89
CA VAL A 350 22.79 -7.94 9.45
C VAL A 350 22.19 -6.64 8.89
N HIS A 351 23.01 -5.92 8.12
CA HIS A 351 22.53 -4.81 7.30
C HIS A 351 22.08 -5.34 5.94
N LEU A 352 20.88 -4.96 5.52
CA LEU A 352 20.24 -5.41 4.29
C LEU A 352 19.99 -4.20 3.37
N ASN A 353 20.59 -4.22 2.19
CA ASN A 353 20.14 -3.39 1.07
C ASN A 353 18.81 -3.93 0.49
N SER A 354 18.26 -3.27 -0.53
CA SER A 354 16.97 -3.65 -1.13
C SER A 354 16.93 -5.10 -1.63
N ASP A 355 17.88 -5.53 -2.45
CA ASP A 355 17.91 -6.89 -2.99
C ASP A 355 18.10 -7.95 -1.89
N GLN A 356 18.99 -7.68 -0.94
CA GLN A 356 19.22 -8.55 0.22
C GLN A 356 17.97 -8.65 1.09
N ALA A 357 17.29 -7.53 1.35
CA ALA A 357 16.05 -7.51 2.10
C ALA A 357 14.96 -8.31 1.38
N LEU A 358 14.87 -8.21 0.05
CA LEU A 358 13.90 -8.98 -0.73
C LEU A 358 14.23 -10.48 -0.69
N GLY A 359 15.51 -10.86 -0.78
CA GLY A 359 15.95 -12.25 -0.60
C GLY A 359 15.63 -12.78 0.80
N PHE A 360 15.87 -11.97 1.83
CA PHE A 360 15.64 -12.30 3.24
C PHE A 360 14.18 -12.64 3.55
N VAL A 361 13.23 -11.91 2.95
CA VAL A 361 11.77 -12.09 3.19
C VAL A 361 11.10 -13.11 2.28
N ARG A 362 11.81 -13.62 1.25
CA ARG A 362 11.27 -14.58 0.28
C ARG A 362 11.67 -16.02 0.54
N GLU A 363 12.81 -16.24 1.19
CA GLU A 363 13.29 -17.59 1.47
C GLU A 363 12.35 -18.32 2.43
N ARG A 364 12.13 -19.62 2.19
CA ARG A 364 11.30 -20.47 3.05
C ARG A 364 11.78 -21.91 3.14
N TYR A 365 12.38 -22.44 2.09
CA TYR A 365 12.63 -23.89 1.98
C TYR A 365 13.87 -24.31 2.77
N SER A 366 14.85 -23.42 2.89
CA SER A 366 16.05 -23.65 3.69
C SER A 366 15.89 -23.30 5.17
N LEU A 367 14.78 -22.68 5.56
CA LEU A 367 14.53 -22.27 6.95
C LEU A 367 14.01 -23.45 7.78
N THR A 368 14.47 -23.54 9.04
CA THR A 368 14.11 -24.64 9.95
C THR A 368 12.60 -24.74 10.18
N GLY A 369 11.93 -23.59 10.37
CA GLY A 369 10.47 -23.49 10.53
C GLY A 369 9.70 -23.23 9.24
N GLY A 370 10.34 -23.34 8.06
CA GLY A 370 9.68 -23.17 6.77
C GLY A 370 9.03 -21.79 6.58
N ASP A 371 7.77 -21.79 6.15
CA ASP A 371 6.97 -20.58 5.91
C ASP A 371 6.76 -19.74 7.18
N ASN A 372 6.71 -20.37 8.36
CA ASN A 372 6.54 -19.66 9.63
C ASN A 372 7.77 -18.79 9.93
N ASP A 373 8.97 -19.30 9.68
CA ASP A 373 10.20 -18.50 9.87
C ASP A 373 10.34 -17.43 8.79
N ARG A 374 9.83 -17.67 7.57
CA ARG A 374 9.71 -16.60 6.56
C ARG A 374 8.81 -15.47 7.06
N GLY A 375 7.67 -15.79 7.68
CA GLY A 375 6.78 -14.82 8.31
C GLY A 375 7.50 -13.99 9.38
N LYS A 376 8.26 -14.65 10.28
CA LYS A 376 9.08 -13.94 11.27
C LYS A 376 10.13 -13.03 10.64
N ASN A 377 10.75 -13.46 9.54
CA ASN A 377 11.69 -12.62 8.80
C ASN A 377 10.99 -11.38 8.18
N GLN A 378 9.76 -11.52 7.69
CA GLN A 378 8.94 -10.40 7.21
C GLN A 378 8.61 -9.42 8.35
N GLU A 379 8.22 -9.93 9.53
CA GLU A 379 7.94 -9.11 10.72
C GLU A 379 9.16 -8.32 11.18
N LYS A 380 10.36 -8.95 11.21
CA LYS A 380 11.62 -8.27 11.52
C LYS A 380 11.91 -7.13 10.55
N VAL A 381 11.68 -7.35 9.26
CA VAL A 381 11.88 -6.33 8.22
C VAL A 381 10.89 -5.18 8.40
N ILE A 382 9.62 -5.45 8.70
CA ILE A 382 8.62 -4.41 9.00
C ILE A 382 9.02 -3.63 10.25
N ALA A 383 9.43 -4.29 11.33
CA ALA A 383 9.89 -3.63 12.55
C ALA A 383 11.12 -2.73 12.27
N ALA A 384 12.08 -3.21 11.49
CA ALA A 384 13.25 -2.44 11.08
C ALA A 384 12.89 -1.24 10.20
N LEU A 385 11.92 -1.39 9.29
CA LEU A 385 11.37 -0.30 8.48
C LEU A 385 10.68 0.75 9.34
N ILE A 386 9.81 0.36 10.28
CA ILE A 386 9.14 1.28 11.21
C ILE A 386 10.20 2.08 11.99
N LYS A 387 11.24 1.41 12.49
CA LYS A 387 12.35 2.04 13.20
C LYS A 387 13.13 3.03 12.31
N LYS A 388 13.45 2.66 11.07
CA LYS A 388 14.15 3.54 10.11
C LYS A 388 13.31 4.74 9.71
N MET A 389 12.03 4.56 9.40
CA MET A 389 11.13 5.66 9.03
C MET A 389 10.90 6.65 10.18
N SER A 390 10.92 6.15 11.43
CA SER A 390 10.77 6.98 12.63
C SER A 390 12.05 7.72 13.02
N ALA A 391 13.18 7.47 12.36
CA ALA A 391 14.46 8.09 12.69
C ALA A 391 14.49 9.58 12.28
N PRO A 392 15.04 10.49 13.11
CA PRO A 392 15.06 11.93 12.83
C PRO A 392 15.72 12.34 11.49
N GLU A 393 16.66 11.55 11.00
CA GLU A 393 17.33 11.77 9.70
C GLU A 393 16.39 11.53 8.52
N ASN A 394 15.57 10.48 8.58
CA ASN A 394 14.61 10.14 7.53
C ASN A 394 13.38 11.07 7.57
N LEU A 395 13.04 11.62 8.74
CA LEU A 395 12.07 12.71 8.83
C LEU A 395 12.52 13.98 8.10
N LYS A 396 13.83 14.22 7.91
CA LYS A 396 14.33 15.35 7.11
C LYS A 396 14.27 15.07 5.61
N ASN A 397 14.48 13.82 5.21
CA ASN A 397 14.44 13.37 3.81
C ASN A 397 13.05 12.90 3.37
N TYR A 398 12.01 13.19 4.17
CA TYR A 398 10.66 12.69 3.93
C TYR A 398 10.20 13.00 2.50
N GLN A 399 10.44 14.20 1.96
CA GLN A 399 10.04 14.55 0.59
C GLN A 399 10.59 13.60 -0.49
N ALA A 400 11.84 13.13 -0.35
CA ALA A 400 12.44 12.21 -1.30
C ALA A 400 11.82 10.81 -1.15
N ILE A 401 11.60 10.36 0.09
CA ILE A 401 10.91 9.10 0.39
C ILE A 401 9.49 9.14 -0.18
N LEU A 402 8.74 10.20 0.12
CA LEU A 402 7.38 10.42 -0.37
C LEU A 402 7.34 10.43 -1.91
N SER A 403 8.20 11.19 -2.57
CA SER A 403 8.23 11.24 -4.04
C SER A 403 8.63 9.89 -4.66
N GLY A 404 9.50 9.13 -4.01
CA GLY A 404 9.94 7.82 -4.49
C GLY A 404 8.93 6.68 -4.30
N LEU A 405 7.99 6.83 -3.37
CA LEU A 405 6.92 5.85 -3.11
C LEU A 405 5.65 6.13 -3.94
N GLU A 406 5.61 7.27 -4.62
CA GLU A 406 4.48 7.66 -5.47
C GLU A 406 4.28 6.68 -6.63
N GLY A 407 3.06 6.14 -6.76
CA GLY A 407 2.74 5.16 -7.80
C GLY A 407 3.21 3.73 -7.47
N SER A 408 3.89 3.53 -6.35
CA SER A 408 4.43 2.22 -5.95
C SER A 408 3.68 1.61 -4.77
N ILE A 409 3.02 2.41 -3.93
CA ILE A 409 2.20 1.91 -2.82
C ILE A 409 0.75 2.28 -3.04
N GLN A 410 -0.16 1.35 -2.76
CA GLN A 410 -1.60 1.60 -2.67
C GLN A 410 -2.03 1.59 -1.21
N THR A 411 -2.70 2.63 -0.76
CA THR A 411 -3.24 2.74 0.60
C THR A 411 -4.46 3.63 0.61
N ASP A 412 -5.35 3.38 1.56
CA ASP A 412 -6.50 4.23 1.88
C ASP A 412 -6.28 5.08 3.16
N LEU A 413 -5.05 5.10 3.69
CA LEU A 413 -4.70 5.91 4.84
C LEU A 413 -4.88 7.40 4.52
N SER A 414 -5.76 8.06 5.29
CA SER A 414 -5.94 9.50 5.20
C SER A 414 -4.69 10.25 5.67
N LEU A 415 -4.49 11.47 5.15
CA LEU A 415 -3.40 12.33 5.61
C LEU A 415 -3.50 12.60 7.12
N GLU A 416 -4.70 12.78 7.64
CA GLU A 416 -4.92 13.00 9.07
C GLU A 416 -4.42 11.82 9.91
N THR A 417 -4.67 10.58 9.47
CA THR A 417 -4.19 9.37 10.12
C THR A 417 -2.66 9.27 10.08
N ILE A 418 -2.06 9.51 8.91
CA ILE A 418 -0.59 9.51 8.75
C ILE A 418 0.04 10.57 9.67
N MET A 419 -0.47 11.80 9.65
CA MET A 419 0.06 12.87 10.49
C MET A 419 -0.16 12.59 11.98
N SER A 420 -1.28 11.97 12.36
CA SER A 420 -1.53 11.54 13.74
C SER A 420 -0.47 10.56 14.25
N LEU A 421 -0.11 9.56 13.44
CA LEU A 421 0.98 8.62 13.75
C LEU A 421 2.32 9.33 13.91
N VAL A 422 2.67 10.21 12.96
CA VAL A 422 3.91 11.01 13.00
C VAL A 422 3.96 11.88 14.25
N ASN A 423 2.87 12.59 14.58
CA ASN A 423 2.82 13.44 15.76
C ASN A 423 2.96 12.64 17.05
N THR A 424 2.34 11.45 17.15
CA THR A 424 2.45 10.57 18.32
C THR A 424 3.91 10.17 18.59
N GLN A 425 4.64 9.83 17.53
CA GLN A 425 6.06 9.51 17.61
C GLN A 425 6.91 10.72 18.03
N LEU A 426 6.61 11.91 17.50
CA LEU A 426 7.32 13.16 17.80
C LEU A 426 7.01 13.74 19.19
N GLU A 427 5.80 13.54 19.69
CA GLU A 427 5.35 13.98 21.02
C GLU A 427 6.14 13.24 22.11
N SER A 428 5.97 11.92 22.14
CA SER A 428 6.51 11.04 23.17
C SER A 428 8.03 10.92 23.11
N GLY A 429 8.63 10.96 21.90
CA GLY A 429 10.01 10.53 21.66
C GLY A 429 10.27 9.06 22.02
N THR A 430 9.22 8.32 22.39
CA THR A 430 9.27 6.92 22.78
C THR A 430 9.08 6.07 21.53
N GLN A 431 9.93 5.07 21.33
CA GLN A 431 9.78 4.15 20.21
C GLN A 431 8.63 3.19 20.50
N PHE A 432 7.83 2.89 19.49
CA PHE A 432 6.85 1.81 19.60
C PHE A 432 7.57 0.49 19.93
N THR A 433 7.03 -0.24 20.90
CA THR A 433 7.42 -1.63 21.13
C THR A 433 6.70 -2.49 20.11
N VAL A 434 7.44 -3.19 19.26
CA VAL A 434 6.89 -4.07 18.24
C VAL A 434 6.96 -5.50 18.73
N GLU A 435 5.79 -6.10 18.92
CA GLU A 435 5.61 -7.52 19.19
C GLU A 435 5.10 -8.22 17.93
N SER A 436 5.27 -9.54 17.87
CA SER A 436 4.90 -10.30 16.68
C SER A 436 4.35 -11.67 17.06
N GLN A 437 3.39 -12.13 16.27
CA GLN A 437 2.78 -13.44 16.38
C GLN A 437 2.42 -13.95 14.99
N ALA A 438 2.39 -15.27 14.82
CA ALA A 438 1.97 -15.90 13.58
C ALA A 438 0.91 -16.94 13.86
N LEU A 439 -0.13 -16.97 13.02
CA LEU A 439 -1.11 -18.05 13.04
C LEU A 439 -0.43 -19.36 12.66
N THR A 440 -0.67 -20.42 13.44
CA THR A 440 -0.11 -21.74 13.21
C THR A 440 -1.17 -22.73 12.76
N GLY A 441 -0.72 -23.84 12.17
CA GLY A 441 -1.60 -24.86 11.65
C GLY A 441 -0.83 -26.08 11.15
N THR A 442 -1.55 -26.98 10.50
CA THR A 442 -1.00 -28.23 9.95
C THR A 442 -1.10 -28.22 8.43
N GLY A 443 0.02 -28.47 7.77
CA GLY A 443 0.07 -28.59 6.32
C GLY A 443 -0.67 -29.82 5.80
N ARG A 444 -1.50 -29.64 4.77
CA ARG A 444 -2.31 -30.67 4.12
C ARG A 444 -2.32 -30.45 2.61
N ASN A 445 -2.40 -31.54 1.84
CA ASN A 445 -2.48 -31.53 0.37
C ASN A 445 -3.81 -32.11 -0.16
N ASP A 446 -4.71 -32.50 0.75
CA ASP A 446 -5.98 -33.17 0.45
C ASP A 446 -7.20 -32.24 0.64
N LEU A 447 -6.96 -30.96 0.95
CA LEU A 447 -8.00 -29.95 1.08
C LEU A 447 -8.39 -29.39 -0.30
N PRO A 448 -9.69 -29.24 -0.61
CA PRO A 448 -10.13 -28.72 -1.89
C PRO A 448 -9.90 -27.21 -1.99
N SER A 449 -9.33 -26.75 -3.11
CA SER A 449 -9.23 -25.33 -3.47
C SER A 449 -10.47 -24.87 -4.23
N PHE A 450 -11.09 -23.78 -3.79
CA PHE A 450 -12.19 -23.16 -4.54
C PHE A 450 -11.72 -22.57 -5.88
N ALA A 451 -10.60 -21.84 -5.89
CA ALA A 451 -10.08 -21.25 -7.13
C ALA A 451 -9.49 -22.29 -8.09
N MET A 452 -9.06 -23.44 -7.56
CA MET A 452 -8.45 -24.53 -8.35
C MET A 452 -9.07 -25.91 -8.03
N PRO A 453 -10.34 -26.14 -8.40
CA PRO A 453 -10.97 -27.44 -8.16
C PRO A 453 -10.20 -28.56 -8.88
N GLY A 454 -9.84 -29.60 -8.13
CA GLY A 454 -9.13 -30.77 -8.66
C GLY A 454 -7.60 -30.74 -8.52
N SER A 455 -7.00 -29.60 -8.16
CA SER A 455 -5.57 -29.50 -7.88
C SER A 455 -5.22 -29.90 -6.45
N GLN A 456 -4.12 -30.63 -6.26
CA GLN A 456 -3.58 -30.97 -4.95
C GLN A 456 -2.62 -29.88 -4.49
N LEU A 457 -3.16 -28.85 -3.86
CA LEU A 457 -2.36 -27.74 -3.34
C LEU A 457 -2.00 -27.96 -1.88
N TYR A 458 -0.76 -27.60 -1.51
CA TYR A 458 -0.42 -27.43 -0.11
C TYR A 458 -1.24 -26.29 0.49
N MET A 459 -1.91 -26.57 1.60
CA MET A 459 -2.68 -25.62 2.40
C MET A 459 -2.43 -25.88 3.87
N MET A 460 -2.59 -24.85 4.70
CA MET A 460 -2.42 -24.95 6.14
C MET A 460 -3.79 -24.94 6.82
N GLU A 461 -4.22 -26.09 7.34
CA GLU A 461 -5.38 -26.17 8.20
C GLU A 461 -5.08 -25.47 9.53
N ILE A 462 -5.89 -24.47 9.88
CA ILE A 462 -5.63 -23.60 11.03
C ILE A 462 -5.76 -24.36 12.34
N ASN A 463 -4.80 -24.17 13.24
CA ASN A 463 -4.93 -24.58 14.63
C ASN A 463 -5.87 -23.59 15.35
N GLN A 464 -7.00 -24.10 15.86
CA GLN A 464 -8.03 -23.25 16.49
C GLN A 464 -7.55 -22.59 17.79
N ASP A 465 -6.73 -23.27 18.59
CA ASP A 465 -6.15 -22.65 19.80
C ASP A 465 -5.22 -21.49 19.42
N SER A 466 -4.45 -21.65 18.33
CA SER A 466 -3.59 -20.59 17.79
C SER A 466 -4.41 -19.40 17.29
N LEU A 467 -5.57 -19.65 16.67
CA LEU A 467 -6.47 -18.59 16.21
C LEU A 467 -7.05 -17.80 17.38
N GLU A 468 -7.57 -18.48 18.40
CA GLU A 468 -8.16 -17.82 19.57
C GLU A 468 -7.11 -17.07 20.40
N GLN A 469 -5.88 -17.58 20.50
CA GLN A 469 -4.75 -16.83 21.07
C GLN A 469 -4.43 -15.57 20.27
N ALA A 470 -4.38 -15.69 18.94
CA ALA A 470 -4.08 -14.54 18.07
C ALA A 470 -5.14 -13.44 18.20
N LYS A 471 -6.42 -13.83 18.22
CA LYS A 471 -7.56 -12.93 18.47
C LYS A 471 -7.44 -12.22 19.82
N ALA A 472 -7.17 -12.98 20.89
CA ALA A 472 -7.03 -12.42 22.22
C ALA A 472 -5.87 -11.43 22.33
N ALA A 473 -4.74 -11.71 21.67
CA ALA A 473 -3.59 -10.80 21.63
C ALA A 473 -3.91 -9.51 20.86
N ILE A 474 -4.58 -9.60 19.72
CA ILE A 474 -5.06 -8.42 18.97
C ILE A 474 -5.97 -7.57 19.87
N GLN A 475 -6.98 -8.17 20.48
CA GLN A 475 -7.92 -7.46 21.35
C GLN A 475 -7.21 -6.84 22.56
N SER A 476 -6.25 -7.54 23.18
CA SER A 476 -5.47 -7.02 24.30
C SER A 476 -4.75 -5.72 23.94
N VAL A 477 -4.14 -5.65 22.75
CA VAL A 477 -3.46 -4.43 22.28
C VAL A 477 -4.47 -3.34 21.97
N LEU A 478 -5.60 -3.66 21.35
CA LEU A 478 -6.67 -2.69 21.08
C LEU A 478 -7.21 -2.06 22.38
N ASP A 479 -7.37 -2.86 23.42
CA ASP A 479 -7.86 -2.43 24.75
C ASP A 479 -6.80 -1.68 25.58
N GLY A 480 -5.52 -1.74 25.17
CA GLY A 480 -4.41 -1.06 25.85
C GLY A 480 -3.83 -1.81 27.04
N ASN A 481 -3.92 -3.13 27.03
CA ASN A 481 -3.32 -4.00 28.05
C ASN A 481 -1.86 -4.38 27.73
#